data_AF-E1JSY1-F1
#
_entry.id   AF-E1JSY1-F1
#
_cell.length_a   1.000
_cell.length_b   1.000
_cell.length_c   1.000
_cell.angle_alpha   90.00
_cell.angle_beta   90.00
_cell.angle_gamma   90.00
#
_symmetry.space_group_name_H-M   'P 1'
#
loop_
_entity.id
_entity.type
_entity.pdbx_description
1 polymer ?
#
loop_
_entity_poly.entity_id
_entity_poly.type
_entity_poly.pdbx_seq_one_letter_code
_entity_poly.pdbx_strand_id
1 'polypeptide(L)' 'MKYNVLCPYCHGKQAVAHPGDYTPIYAECASCGKRFVLEPERHGVAVYKVEDAPCCSDPDCLATELAASEND' A
#
# COMPACT_ATOMS: atom_id res chain seq x y z
N MET A 1 10.11 -2.16 -9.78
CA MET A 1 10.09 -0.70 -10.06
C MET A 1 10.38 0.08 -8.78
N LYS A 2 10.96 1.29 -8.83
CA LYS A 2 11.15 2.14 -7.63
C LYS A 2 10.29 3.39 -7.76
N TYR A 3 9.52 3.70 -6.72
CA TYR A 3 8.65 4.88 -6.67
C TYR A 3 9.11 5.84 -5.57
N ASN A 4 9.20 7.13 -5.91
CA ASN A 4 9.45 8.17 -4.93
C ASN A 4 8.12 8.56 -4.28
N VAL A 5 7.98 8.25 -3.00
CA VAL A 5 6.76 8.50 -2.22
C VAL A 5 7.06 9.32 -0.99
N LEU A 6 6.02 9.96 -0.46
CA LEU A 6 6.05 10.68 0.80
C LEU A 6 5.45 9.80 1.89
N CYS A 7 6.13 9.66 3.02
CA CYS A 7 5.57 8.95 4.15
C CYS A 7 4.30 9.67 4.65
N PRO A 8 3.16 9.00 4.80
CA PRO A 8 1.92 9.63 5.27
C PRO A 8 1.96 10.01 6.77
N TYR A 9 3.02 9.62 7.50
CA TYR A 9 3.19 9.94 8.92
C TYR A 9 4.12 11.12 9.15
N CYS A 10 5.30 11.14 8.54
CA CYS A 10 6.31 12.17 8.75
C CYS A 10 6.57 13.07 7.53
N HIS A 11 5.91 12.80 6.40
CA HIS A 11 6.12 13.45 5.10
C HIS A 11 7.57 13.38 4.58
N GLY A 12 8.36 12.42 5.09
CA GLY A 12 9.69 12.13 4.58
C GLY A 12 9.64 11.56 3.17
N LYS A 13 10.46 12.11 2.25
CA LYS A 13 10.63 11.59 0.90
C LYS A 13 11.48 10.33 0.93
N GLN A 14 11.02 9.27 0.28
CA GLN A 14 11.73 8.01 0.20
C GLN A 14 11.45 7.28 -1.12
N ALA A 15 12.40 6.44 -1.54
CA ALA A 15 12.23 5.57 -2.68
C ALA A 15 11.85 4.16 -2.21
N VAL A 16 10.65 3.71 -2.56
CA VAL A 16 10.16 2.36 -2.24
C VAL A 16 10.29 1.46 -3.46
N ALA A 17 10.85 0.26 -3.26
CA ALA A 17 10.87 -0.76 -4.29
C ALA A 17 9.53 -1.51 -4.31
N HIS A 18 8.86 -1.48 -5.45
CA HIS A 18 7.65 -2.25 -5.72
C HIS A 18 7.97 -3.38 -6.69
N PRO A 19 7.40 -4.59 -6.53
CA PRO A 19 7.59 -5.69 -7.49
C PRO A 19 7.13 -5.33 -8.91
N GLY A 20 6.17 -4.41 -9.02
CA GLY A 20 5.68 -3.88 -10.31
C GLY A 20 4.32 -4.47 -10.72
N ASP A 21 3.80 -5.39 -9.93
CA ASP A 21 2.42 -5.87 -10.02
C ASP A 21 1.43 -4.78 -9.56
N TYR A 22 0.15 -4.91 -9.90
CA TYR A 22 -0.91 -3.99 -9.46
C TYR A 22 -1.40 -4.26 -8.02
N THR A 23 -0.60 -4.97 -7.23
CA THR A 23 -0.94 -5.37 -5.86
C THR A 23 -0.42 -4.36 -4.84
N PRO A 24 -1.22 -3.89 -3.88
CA PRO A 24 -0.73 -3.05 -2.79
C PRO A 24 0.29 -3.80 -1.93
N ILE A 25 1.30 -3.09 -1.43
CA ILE A 25 2.33 -3.65 -0.54
C ILE A 25 2.47 -2.81 0.74
N TYR A 26 2.95 -3.45 1.81
CA TYR A 26 3.42 -2.70 2.97
C TYR A 26 4.86 -2.23 2.75
N ALA A 27 5.05 -0.92 2.88
CA ALA A 27 6.35 -0.27 2.85
C ALA A 27 6.67 0.32 4.23
N GLU A 28 7.94 0.26 4.64
CA GLU A 28 8.40 0.85 5.89
C GLU A 28 9.15 2.15 5.63
N CYS A 29 8.86 3.17 6.42
CA CYS A 29 9.54 4.45 6.30
C CYS A 29 10.91 4.44 6.97
N ALA A 30 11.98 4.65 6.21
CA ALA A 30 13.33 4.74 6.75
C ALA A 30 13.55 5.94 7.69
N SER A 31 12.73 6.99 7.61
CA SER A 31 12.87 8.19 8.44
C SER A 31 12.21 8.07 9.82
N CYS A 32 11.05 7.42 9.90
CA CYS A 32 10.28 7.33 11.16
C CYS A 32 10.01 5.90 11.63
N GLY A 33 10.42 4.88 10.85
CA GLY A 33 10.21 3.46 11.16
C GLY A 33 8.76 2.99 11.09
N LYS A 34 7.83 3.83 10.61
CA LYS A 34 6.41 3.46 10.49
C LYS A 34 6.12 2.77 9.17
N ARG A 35 5.26 1.74 9.23
CA ARG A 35 4.75 1.03 8.05
C ARG A 35 3.53 1.75 7.48
N PHE A 36 3.42 1.74 6.16
CA PHE A 36 2.33 2.34 5.39
C PHE A 36 2.04 1.46 4.16
N VAL A 37 0.84 1.57 3.61
CA VAL A 37 0.44 0.87 2.38
C VAL A 37 0.86 1.70 1.18
N LEU A 38 1.50 1.07 0.21
CA LEU A 38 1.77 1.64 -1.11
C LEU A 38 0.94 0.88 -2.13
N GLU A 39 0.03 1.60 -2.79
CA GLU A 39 -0.84 1.05 -3.83
C GLU A 39 -0.44 1.61 -5.20
N PRO A 40 -0.08 0.75 -6.17
CA PRO A 40 0.19 1.18 -7.53
C PRO A 40 -1.11 1.58 -8.26
N GLU A 41 -1.15 2.82 -8.75
CA GLU A 41 -2.28 3.38 -9.51
C GLU A 41 -1.90 3.56 -11.00
N ARG A 42 -2.91 3.72 -11.87
CA ARG A 42 -2.69 3.91 -13.33
C ARG A 42 -1.70 5.03 -13.67
N HIS A 43 -1.64 6.09 -12.88
CA HIS A 43 -0.76 7.25 -13.12
C HIS A 43 0.36 7.41 -12.07
N GLY A 44 0.62 6.40 -11.23
CA GLY A 44 1.65 6.51 -10.21
C GLY A 44 1.48 5.52 -9.07
N VAL A 45 1.61 6.01 -7.84
CA VAL A 45 1.38 5.24 -6.63
C VAL A 45 0.67 6.11 -5.60
N ALA A 46 -0.32 5.55 -4.93
CA ALA A 46 -0.95 6.12 -3.76
C ALA A 46 -0.29 5.55 -2.49
N VAL A 47 -0.31 6.33 -1.41
CA VAL A 47 0.23 5.93 -0.11
C VAL A 47 -0.78 6.20 0.98
N TYR A 48 -1.08 5.17 1.77
CA TYR A 48 -2.08 5.20 2.82
C TYR A 48 -1.44 4.81 4.15
N LYS A 49 -1.92 5.38 5.26
CA LYS A 49 -1.58 4.85 6.59
C LYS A 49 -2.24 3.48 6.72
N VAL A 50 -1.60 2.55 7.42
CA VAL A 50 -2.18 1.20 7.63
C VAL A 50 -3.56 1.28 8.27
N GLU A 51 -3.78 2.27 9.15
CA GLU A 51 -5.05 2.48 9.85
C GLU A 51 -6.14 3.17 8.99
N ASP A 52 -5.74 3.88 7.93
CA ASP A 52 -6.65 4.57 7.00
C ASP A 52 -6.89 3.75 5.71
N ALA A 53 -6.13 2.68 5.50
CA ALA A 53 -6.25 1.88 4.30
C ALA A 53 -7.64 1.24 4.26
N PRO A 54 -8.49 1.56 3.26
CA PRO A 54 -9.76 0.88 3.10
C PRO A 54 -9.51 -0.61 2.84
N CYS A 55 -10.46 -1.47 3.20
CA CYS A 55 -10.35 -2.92 2.99
C CYS A 55 -9.98 -3.34 1.56
N CYS A 56 -10.31 -2.53 0.55
CA CYS A 56 -9.91 -2.76 -0.84
C CYS A 56 -8.38 -2.62 -1.09
N SER A 57 -7.68 -1.87 -0.24
CA SER A 57 -6.23 -1.61 -0.31
C SER A 57 -5.45 -2.41 0.75
N ASP A 58 -6.15 -3.06 1.68
CA ASP A 58 -5.56 -3.98 2.66
C ASP A 58 -5.55 -5.41 2.09
N PRO A 59 -4.37 -6.04 1.91
CA PRO A 59 -4.27 -7.36 1.28
C PRO A 59 -4.98 -8.47 2.07
N ASP A 60 -5.09 -8.37 3.39
CA ASP A 60 -5.79 -9.34 4.23
C ASP A 60 -7.31 -9.21 4.08
N CYS A 61 -7.81 -7.97 4.04
CA CYS A 61 -9.23 -7.73 3.82
C CYS A 61 -9.66 -8.01 2.36
N LEU A 62 -8.83 -7.67 1.36
CA LEU A 62 -9.06 -8.01 -0.05
C LEU A 62 -9.17 -9.53 -0.24
N ALA A 63 -8.28 -10.31 0.38
CA ALA A 63 -8.34 -11.77 0.32
C ALA A 63 -9.61 -12.33 0.95
N THR A 64 -10.09 -11.71 2.03
CA THR A 64 -11.32 -12.11 2.71
C THR A 64 -12.58 -11.79 1.89
N GLU A 65 -12.66 -10.60 1.29
CA GLU A 65 -13.82 -10.18 0.48
C GLU A 65 -13.90 -10.93 -0.86
N LEU A 66 -12.76 -11.24 -1.49
CA LEU A 66 -12.72 -12.11 -2.67
C LEU A 66 -13.12 -13.55 -2.35
N ALA A 67 -12.70 -14.09 -1.20
CA ALA A 67 -13.11 -15.43 -0.76
C ALA A 67 -14.60 -15.50 -0.40
N ALA A 68 -15.23 -14.40 0.01
CA ALA A 68 -16.65 -14.34 0.33
C ALA A 68 -17.58 -14.36 -0.90
N SER A 69 -17.03 -14.23 -2.12
CA SER A 69 -17.81 -14.28 -3.37
C SER A 69 -17.94 -15.68 -3.98
N GLU A 70 -17.39 -16.73 -3.35
CA GLU A 70 -17.43 -18.12 -3.84
C GLU A 70 -18.56 -18.98 -3.25
N ASN A 71 -19.65 -18.38 -2.77
CA ASN A 71 -20.77 -19.15 -2.23
C ASN A 71 -22.14 -18.61 -2.69
N ASP A 72 -22.44 -18.77 -3.98
CA ASP A 72 -23.82 -18.80 -4.51
C ASP A 72 -24.17 -20.24 -4.96
#